data_AF-A0A559RIJ2-F1
#
_entry.id   AF-A0A559RIJ2-F1
#
_cell.length_a   1.000
_cell.length_b   1.000
_cell.length_c   1.000
_cell.angle_alpha   90.00
_cell.angle_beta   90.00
_cell.angle_gamma   90.00
#
_symmetry.space_group_name_H-M   'P 1'
#
loop_
_entity.id
_entity.type
_entity.pdbx_description
1 polymer ?
#
loop_
_entity_poly.entity_id
_entity_poly.type
_entity_poly.pdbx_seq_one_letter_code
_entity_poly.pdbx_strand_id
1 'polypeptide(L)' 'MSVILKKDEKVQKVVESFEEKFSFDGFLEKFIEMYPKDWKKINANYNKHKRKNKEGKSFPMPEPEQYLKNALNVWQKKNK' A
#
# COMPACT_ATOMS: atom_id res chain seq x y z
N MET A 1 9.67 -0.68 12.49
CA MET A 1 8.86 -1.90 12.22
C MET A 1 7.97 -1.62 11.02
N SER A 2 8.14 -2.37 9.92
CA SER A 2 7.26 -2.23 8.75
C SER A 2 5.88 -2.78 9.08
N VAL A 3 4.82 -2.01 8.78
CA VAL A 3 3.41 -2.38 8.99
C VAL A 3 3.01 -3.62 8.17
N ILE A 4 3.72 -3.86 7.06
CA ILE A 4 3.55 -5.00 6.18
C ILE A 4 4.86 -5.79 6.16
N LEU A 5 4.78 -7.07 6.50
CA LEU A 5 5.88 -8.01 6.32
C LEU A 5 6.01 -8.33 4.83
N LYS A 6 7.23 -8.27 4.27
CA LYS A 6 7.53 -8.60 2.87
C LYS A 6 6.68 -7.81 1.85
N LYS A 7 6.55 -6.49 2.07
CA LYS A 7 5.77 -5.59 1.21
C LYS A 7 6.10 -5.74 -0.28
N ASP A 8 7.39 -5.84 -0.62
CA ASP A 8 7.86 -5.94 -2.00
C ASP A 8 7.40 -7.26 -2.64
N GLU A 9 7.47 -8.40 -1.92
CA GLU A 9 7.00 -9.70 -2.43
C GLU A 9 5.48 -9.71 -2.68
N LYS A 10 4.69 -9.02 -1.84
CA LYS A 10 3.24 -8.94 -2.02
C LYS A 10 2.87 -8.09 -3.21
N VAL A 11 3.51 -6.93 -3.36
CA VAL A 11 3.36 -6.07 -4.54
C VAL A 11 3.72 -6.86 -5.79
N GLN A 12 4.85 -7.57 -5.78
CA GLN A 12 5.27 -8.43 -6.87
C GLN A 12 4.21 -9.47 -7.24
N LYS A 13 3.70 -10.24 -6.28
CA LYS A 13 2.66 -11.25 -6.53
C LYS A 13 1.38 -10.67 -7.14
N VAL A 14 0.98 -9.49 -6.70
CA VAL A 14 -0.20 -8.82 -7.28
C VAL A 14 0.11 -8.38 -8.71
N VAL A 15 1.30 -7.82 -8.96
CA VAL A 15 1.74 -7.40 -10.29
C VAL A 15 1.88 -8.60 -11.24
N GLU A 16 2.47 -9.71 -10.80
CA GLU A 16 2.59 -10.96 -11.56
C GLU A 16 1.23 -11.59 -11.87
N SER A 17 0.19 -11.29 -11.09
CA SER A 17 -1.18 -11.71 -11.39
C SER A 17 -1.79 -10.94 -12.57
N PHE A 18 -1.18 -9.84 -13.01
CA PHE A 18 -1.59 -9.11 -14.21
C PHE A 18 -0.73 -9.57 -15.39
N GLU A 19 -1.36 -10.13 -16.42
CA GLU A 19 -0.68 -10.56 -17.66
C GLU A 19 -0.26 -9.38 -18.54
N GLU A 20 -0.80 -8.18 -18.31
CA GLU A 20 -0.61 -7.00 -19.17
C GLU A 20 -0.54 -5.68 -18.37
N LYS A 21 -0.57 -4.53 -19.06
CA LYS A 21 -0.56 -3.19 -18.44
C LYS A 21 -1.74 -3.04 -17.46
N PHE A 22 -1.45 -3.04 -16.18
CA PHE A 22 -2.42 -2.77 -15.11
C PHE A 22 -2.41 -1.30 -14.70
N SER A 23 -3.57 -0.80 -14.29
CA SER A 23 -3.72 0.53 -13.66
C SER A 23 -3.51 0.45 -12.15
N PHE A 24 -3.28 1.60 -11.51
CA PHE A 24 -3.17 1.65 -10.05
C PHE A 24 -4.46 1.19 -9.36
N ASP A 25 -5.63 1.57 -9.88
CA ASP A 25 -6.92 1.15 -9.35
C ASP A 25 -7.10 -0.37 -9.44
N GLY A 26 -6.77 -0.98 -10.58
CA GLY A 26 -6.82 -2.44 -10.73
C GLY A 26 -5.86 -3.14 -9.77
N PHE A 27 -4.64 -2.62 -9.61
CA PHE A 27 -3.69 -3.11 -8.62
C PHE A 27 -4.24 -3.01 -7.19
N LEU A 28 -4.87 -1.88 -6.84
CA LEU A 28 -5.44 -1.66 -5.51
C LEU A 28 -6.55 -2.66 -5.21
N GLU A 29 -7.50 -2.82 -6.12
CA GLU A 29 -8.59 -3.80 -5.98
C GLU A 29 -8.04 -5.22 -5.82
N LYS A 30 -7.09 -5.62 -6.68
CA LYS A 30 -6.48 -6.95 -6.62
C LYS A 30 -5.67 -7.15 -5.34
N PHE A 31 -5.00 -6.12 -4.85
CA PHE A 31 -4.29 -6.15 -3.58
C PHE A 31 -5.26 -6.31 -2.41
N ILE A 32 -6.41 -5.64 -2.43
CA ILE A 32 -7.46 -5.80 -1.40
C ILE A 32 -8.05 -7.21 -1.45
N GLU A 33 -8.26 -7.76 -2.65
CA GLU A 33 -8.78 -9.12 -2.87
C GLU A 33 -7.79 -10.20 -2.38
N MET A 34 -6.52 -10.10 -2.75
CA MET A 34 -5.47 -11.06 -2.38
C MET A 34 -5.00 -10.91 -0.92
N TYR A 35 -4.92 -9.67 -0.42
CA TYR A 35 -4.36 -9.35 0.89
C TYR A 35 -5.30 -8.48 1.76
N PRO A 36 -6.56 -8.90 1.99
CA PRO A 36 -7.53 -8.09 2.76
C PRO A 36 -7.08 -7.86 4.20
N LYS A 37 -6.33 -8.82 4.78
CA LYS A 37 -5.76 -8.71 6.13
C LYS A 37 -4.69 -7.62 6.21
N ASP A 38 -3.85 -7.49 5.17
CA ASP A 38 -2.83 -6.44 5.12
C ASP A 38 -3.47 -5.08 4.85
N TRP A 39 -4.44 -5.01 3.95
CA TRP A 39 -5.21 -3.79 3.72
C TRP A 39 -5.85 -3.26 5.01
N LYS A 40 -6.49 -4.14 5.79
CA LYS A 40 -7.02 -3.80 7.11
C LYS A 40 -5.93 -3.29 8.06
N LYS A 41 -4.73 -3.88 8.06
CA LYS A 41 -3.60 -3.41 8.89
C LYS A 41 -3.10 -2.02 8.49
N ILE A 42 -2.99 -1.74 7.19
CA ILE A 42 -2.59 -0.42 6.69
C ILE A 42 -3.59 0.62 7.16
N ASN A 43 -4.89 0.37 6.94
CA ASN A 43 -5.96 1.26 7.38
C ASN A 43 -5.99 1.44 8.90
N ALA A 44 -5.87 0.36 9.67
CA ALA A 44 -5.83 0.42 11.12
C ALA A 44 -4.64 1.24 11.62
N ASN A 45 -3.47 1.07 11.01
CA ASN A 45 -2.28 1.83 11.36
C ASN A 45 -2.45 3.32 11.00
N TYR A 46 -2.91 3.61 9.79
CA TYR A 46 -3.23 4.98 9.37
C TYR A 46 -4.20 5.65 10.34
N ASN A 47 -5.31 4.99 10.69
CA ASN A 47 -6.29 5.49 11.65
C ASN A 47 -5.70 5.69 13.05
N LYS A 48 -4.85 4.76 13.51
CA LYS A 48 -4.14 4.87 14.80
C LYS A 48 -3.23 6.10 14.82
N HIS A 49 -2.51 6.35 13.73
CA HIS A 49 -1.68 7.55 13.60
C HIS A 49 -2.53 8.80 13.47
N LYS A 50 -3.62 8.77 12.70
CA LYS A 50 -4.55 9.90 12.51
C LYS A 50 -5.17 10.34 13.84
N ARG A 51 -5.62 9.40 14.66
CA ARG A 51 -6.12 9.67 16.03
C ARG A 51 -5.06 10.26 16.96
N LYS A 52 -3.79 9.91 16.78
CA LYS A 52 -2.67 10.45 17.56
C LYS A 52 -2.15 11.78 17.02
N ASN A 53 -2.55 12.17 15.81
CA ASN A 53 -2.12 13.43 15.24
C ASN A 53 -2.84 14.57 15.98
N LYS A 54 -2.07 15.54 16.47
CA LYS A 54 -2.63 16.71 17.12
C LYS A 54 -3.18 17.65 16.04
N GLU A 55 -4.38 18.18 16.27
CA GLU A 55 -4.97 19.21 15.41
C GLU A 55 -3.98 20.37 15.23
N GLY A 56 -3.76 20.78 13.97
CA GLY A 56 -2.82 21.83 13.59
C GLY A 56 -1.43 21.37 13.13
N LYS A 57 -1.11 20.07 13.14
CA LYS A 57 0.15 19.55 12.58
C LYS A 57 -0.06 18.73 11.30
N SER A 58 0.83 18.93 10.33
CA SER A 58 0.87 18.16 9.08
C SER A 58 0.98 16.67 9.39
N PHE A 59 0.09 15.88 8.81
CA PHE A 59 0.03 14.45 9.05
C PHE A 59 1.20 13.76 8.32
N PRO A 60 2.14 13.11 9.03
CA PRO A 60 3.39 12.64 8.44
C PRO A 60 3.23 11.36 7.60
N MET A 61 2.05 10.73 7.60
CA MET A 61 1.82 9.45 6.93
C MET A 61 0.92 9.65 5.70
N PRO A 62 1.29 9.15 4.51
CA PRO A 62 0.42 9.21 3.36
C PRO A 62 -0.85 8.39 3.57
N GLU A 63 -1.90 8.69 2.81
CA GLU A 63 -3.10 7.87 2.79
C GLU A 63 -2.78 6.41 2.41
N PRO A 64 -3.58 5.43 2.85
CA PRO A 64 -3.38 4.01 2.55
C PRO A 64 -3.19 3.71 1.07
N GLU A 65 -3.96 4.38 0.21
CA GLU A 65 -3.84 4.27 -1.25
C GLU A 65 -2.53 4.85 -1.75
N GLN A 66 -2.20 6.09 -1.35
CA GLN A 66 -0.94 6.74 -1.72
C GLN A 66 0.28 5.95 -1.20
N TYR A 67 0.17 5.31 -0.04
CA TYR A 67 1.18 4.40 0.50
C TYR A 67 1.41 3.20 -0.44
N LEU A 68 0.36 2.55 -0.90
CA LEU A 68 0.44 1.45 -1.87
C LEU A 68 0.97 1.94 -3.23
N LYS A 69 0.52 3.10 -3.70
CA LYS A 69 1.01 3.72 -4.93
C LYS A 69 2.52 3.97 -4.88
N ASN A 70 3.01 4.48 -3.75
CA ASN A 70 4.44 4.68 -3.53
C ASN A 70 5.19 3.35 -3.49
N ALA A 71 4.62 2.32 -2.86
CA ALA A 71 5.22 0.98 -2.83
C ALA A 71 5.33 0.37 -4.24
N LEU A 72 4.28 0.51 -5.06
CA LEU A 72 4.25 0.07 -6.45
C LEU A 72 5.30 0.82 -7.28
N ASN A 73 5.36 2.15 -7.18
CA ASN A 73 6.34 2.97 -7.91
C ASN A 73 7.79 2.59 -7.55
N VAL A 74 8.07 2.34 -6.26
CA VAL A 74 9.39 1.88 -5.82
C VAL A 74 9.71 0.50 -6.40
N TRP A 75 8.74 -0.43 -6.39
CA TRP A 75 8.91 -1.75 -6.98
C TRP A 75 9.16 -1.67 -8.49
N GLN A 76 8.38 -0.86 -9.22
CA GLN A 76 8.57 -0.64 -10.66
C GLN A 76 9.96 -0.05 -10.97
N LYS A 77 10.43 0.92 -10.17
CA LYS A 77 11.78 1.48 -10.34
C LYS A 77 12.91 0.47 -10.08
N LYS A 78 12.70 -0.52 -9.21
CA LYS A 78 13.69 -1.58 -8.95
C LYS A 78 13.75 -2.64 -10.04
N ASN A 79 12.64 -2.87 -10.74
CA ASN A 79 12.49 -3.90 -11.77
C ASN A 79 12.52 -3.31 -13.20
N LYS A 80 12.95 -2.06 -13.34
CA LYS A 80 13.16 -1.37 -14.62
C LYS A 80 14.65 -1.29 -14.90
#